data_AF-E3LV55-F1
#
_entry.id   AF-E3LV55-F1
#
_cell.length_a   1.000
_cell.length_b   1.000
_cell.length_c   1.000
_cell.angle_alpha   90.00
_cell.angle_beta   90.00
_cell.angle_gamma   90.00
#
_symmetry.space_group_name_H-M   'P 1'
#
loop_
_entity.id
_entity.type
_entity.pdbx_description
1 polymer ?
#
loop_
_entity_poly.entity_id
_entity_poly.type
_entity_poly.pdbx_seq_one_letter_code
_entity_poly.pdbx_strand_id
1 'polypeptide(L)'
;MLDRLVSLAQEIQKIEDDVKELRQAEQAVQRTERMDLKVSKIDGFHDKLRVKMDAAVQRKMEKLDEKSDELEKIYRNLVCMSSEVPTAQNFEEDAELVSSYCLKLKTFLRSDRSEDCPKITLSVEQATRRLLNNPV
;
A
#
# COMPACT_ATOMS: atom_id res chain seq x y z
N MET A 1 -14.25 -11.83 3.65
CA MET A 1 -13.64 -10.48 3.56
C MET A 1 -12.15 -10.47 3.92
N LEU A 2 -11.69 -11.25 4.90
CA LEU A 2 -10.26 -11.40 5.23
C LEU A 2 -9.44 -12.05 4.10
N ASP A 3 -10.09 -12.82 3.23
CA ASP A 3 -9.56 -13.45 2.01
C ASP A 3 -8.95 -12.45 1.02
N ARG A 4 -9.41 -11.19 1.06
CA ARG A 4 -8.88 -10.11 0.22
C ARG A 4 -7.72 -9.34 0.86
N LEU A 5 -7.34 -9.64 2.10
CA LEU A 5 -6.29 -8.89 2.79
C LEU A 5 -4.93 -9.02 2.10
N VAL A 6 -4.56 -10.25 1.73
CA VAL A 6 -3.26 -10.53 1.07
C VAL A 6 -3.19 -9.84 -0.29
N SER A 7 -4.25 -9.94 -1.10
CA SER A 7 -4.29 -9.28 -2.40
C SER A 7 -4.30 -7.76 -2.28
N LEU A 8 -5.05 -7.21 -1.31
CA LEU A 8 -5.08 -5.77 -1.04
C LEU A 8 -3.70 -5.24 -0.63
N ALA A 9 -2.99 -5.95 0.26
CA ALA A 9 -1.64 -5.60 0.66
C ALA A 9 -0.66 -5.59 -0.51
N GLN A 10 -0.74 -6.59 -1.40
CA GLN A 10 0.09 -6.67 -2.60
C GLN A 10 -0.24 -5.56 -3.61
N GLU A 11 -1.53 -5.22 -3.78
CA GLU A 11 -1.96 -4.10 -4.62
C GLU A 11 -1.42 -2.77 -4.11
N ILE A 12 -1.52 -2.51 -2.81
CA ILE A 12 -0.97 -1.30 -2.17
C ILE A 12 0.54 -1.21 -2.40
N GLN A 13 1.26 -2.31 -2.17
CA GLN A 13 2.71 -2.34 -2.37
C GLN A 13 3.09 -2.04 -3.81
N LYS A 14 2.39 -2.64 -4.79
CA LYS A 14 2.63 -2.37 -6.21
C LYS A 14 2.40 -0.90 -6.57
N ILE A 15 1.33 -0.30 -6.05
CA ILE A 15 1.03 1.10 -6.33
C ILE A 15 2.13 2.01 -5.74
N GLU A 16 2.61 1.70 -4.54
CA GLU A 16 3.72 2.45 -3.93
C GLU A 16 5.03 2.31 -4.73
N ASP A 17 5.37 1.10 -5.16
CA ASP A 17 6.55 0.87 -6.01
C ASP A 17 6.46 1.67 -7.32
N ASP A 18 5.28 1.68 -7.97
CA ASP A 18 5.04 2.50 -9.18
C ASP A 18 5.23 4.01 -8.89
N VAL A 19 4.79 4.50 -7.72
CA VAL A 19 4.97 5.91 -7.31
C VAL A 19 6.45 6.23 -7.11
N LYS A 20 7.21 5.34 -6.46
CA LYS A 20 8.65 5.50 -6.26
C LYS A 20 9.38 5.55 -7.60
N GLU A 21 9.04 4.66 -8.54
CA GLU A 21 9.61 4.67 -9.89
C GLU A 21 9.34 5.99 -10.62
N LEU A 22 8.09 6.48 -10.58
CA LEU A 22 7.72 7.75 -11.20
C LEU A 22 8.50 8.93 -10.60
N ARG A 23 8.63 8.99 -9.27
CA ARG A 23 9.41 10.05 -8.59
C ARG A 23 10.90 9.96 -8.92
N GLN A 24 11.46 8.76 -9.02
CA GLN A 24 12.86 8.58 -9.42
C GLN A 24 13.09 9.03 -10.87
N ALA A 25 12.18 8.68 -11.78
CA ALA A 25 12.23 9.14 -13.16
C ALA A 25 12.14 10.67 -13.24
N GLU A 26 11.30 11.30 -12.41
CA GLU A 26 11.15 12.75 -12.38
C GLU A 26 12.47 13.42 -11.95
N GLN A 27 13.09 12.92 -10.88
CA GLN A 27 14.40 13.39 -10.43
C GLN A 27 15.48 13.21 -11.49
N ALA A 28 15.46 12.11 -12.25
CA ALA A 28 16.41 11.88 -13.34
C ALA A 28 16.25 12.91 -14.46
N VAL A 29 15.01 13.23 -14.83
CA VAL A 29 14.69 14.29 -15.80
C VAL A 29 15.18 15.65 -15.31
N GLN A 30 14.87 16.02 -14.06
CA GLN A 30 15.33 17.28 -13.45
C GLN A 30 16.86 17.38 -13.40
N ARG A 31 17.57 16.28 -13.10
CA ARG A 31 19.05 16.27 -13.14
C ARG A 31 19.59 16.49 -14.54
N THR A 32 18.95 15.89 -15.54
CA THR A 32 19.38 16.00 -16.95
C THR A 32 19.15 17.42 -17.48
N GLU A 33 18.03 18.06 -17.10
CA GLU A 33 17.79 19.49 -17.34
C GLU A 33 18.87 20.38 -16.71
N ARG A 34 19.26 20.14 -15.45
CA ARG A 34 20.32 20.91 -14.78
C ARG A 34 21.70 20.77 -15.42
N MET A 35 21.91 19.73 -16.22
CA MET A 35 23.16 19.48 -16.95
C MET A 35 23.11 20.05 -18.38
N ASP A 36 22.09 20.85 -18.73
CA ASP A 36 21.81 21.34 -20.09
C ASP A 36 21.66 20.22 -21.15
N LEU A 37 21.39 19.00 -20.69
CA LEU A 37 21.18 17.85 -21.56
C LEU A 37 19.71 17.80 -21.96
N LYS A 38 19.44 18.00 -23.26
CA LYS A 38 18.10 17.86 -23.80
C LYS A 38 17.78 16.39 -24.07
N VAL A 39 16.87 15.83 -23.27
CA VAL A 39 16.30 14.47 -23.49
C VAL A 39 15.43 14.42 -24.75
N SER A 40 14.97 15.59 -25.22
CA SER A 40 14.21 15.76 -26.46
C SER A 40 14.50 17.11 -27.12
N LYS A 41 14.42 17.17 -28.44
CA LYS A 41 14.56 18.41 -29.24
C LYS A 41 13.27 19.25 -29.27
N ILE A 42 12.17 18.75 -28.71
CA ILE A 42 10.87 19.42 -28.70
C ILE A 42 10.85 20.49 -27.59
N ASP A 43 10.56 21.73 -27.96
CA ASP A 43 10.42 22.81 -26.98
C ASP A 43 9.23 22.56 -26.02
N GLY A 44 9.47 22.79 -24.73
CA GLY A 44 8.51 22.51 -23.67
C GLY A 44 8.23 21.03 -23.42
N PHE A 45 9.03 20.10 -23.97
CA PHE A 45 8.89 18.66 -23.72
C PHE A 45 9.04 18.34 -22.23
N HIS A 46 10.05 18.91 -21.60
CA HIS A 46 10.39 18.74 -20.20
C HIS A 46 9.26 19.17 -19.26
N ASP A 47 8.70 20.36 -19.47
CA ASP A 47 7.55 20.85 -18.69
C ASP A 47 6.31 19.96 -18.90
N LYS A 48 6.02 19.57 -20.15
CA LYS A 48 4.90 18.66 -20.46
C LYS A 48 5.09 17.28 -19.83
N LEU A 49 6.33 16.78 -19.78
CA LEU A 49 6.66 15.51 -19.16
C LEU A 49 6.45 15.60 -17.64
N ARG A 50 6.95 16.66 -17.00
CA ARG A 50 6.76 16.91 -15.56
C ARG A 50 5.28 16.92 -15.17
N VAL A 51 4.46 17.72 -15.86
CA VAL A 51 3.00 17.78 -15.63
C VAL A 51 2.34 16.40 -15.79
N LYS A 52 2.75 15.61 -16.77
CA LYS A 52 2.20 14.26 -16.97
C LYS A 52 2.63 13.28 -15.87
N MET A 53 3.84 13.39 -15.37
CA MET A 53 4.36 12.57 -14.28
C MET A 53 3.66 12.92 -12.97
N ASP A 54 3.49 14.21 -12.67
CA ASP A 54 2.74 14.69 -11.51
C ASP A 54 1.30 14.17 -11.53
N ALA A 55 0.63 14.27 -12.69
CA ALA A 55 -0.73 13.74 -12.86
C ALA A 55 -0.79 12.21 -12.71
N ALA A 56 0.25 11.48 -13.14
CA ALA A 56 0.33 10.04 -12.96
C ALA A 56 0.50 9.66 -11.49
N VAL A 57 1.37 10.36 -10.76
CA VAL A 57 1.56 10.20 -9.31
C VAL A 57 0.25 10.49 -8.58
N GLN A 58 -0.43 11.60 -8.90
CA GLN A 58 -1.69 11.97 -8.26
C GLN A 58 -2.77 10.87 -8.41
N ARG A 59 -2.95 10.32 -9.62
CA ARG A 59 -3.89 9.20 -9.84
C ARG A 59 -3.53 7.94 -9.06
N LYS A 60 -2.24 7.70 -8.80
CA LYS A 60 -1.78 6.56 -7.99
C LYS A 60 -2.06 6.82 -6.51
N MET A 61 -1.89 8.06 -6.04
CA MET A 61 -2.24 8.46 -4.68
C MET A 61 -3.74 8.32 -4.42
N GLU A 62 -4.59 8.73 -5.36
CA GLU A 62 -6.05 8.55 -5.26
C GLU A 62 -6.42 7.06 -5.13
N LYS A 63 -5.75 6.17 -5.88
CA LYS A 63 -5.95 4.72 -5.74
C LYS A 63 -5.51 4.21 -4.36
N LEU A 64 -4.41 4.72 -3.80
CA LEU A 64 -4.01 4.35 -2.43
C LEU A 64 -5.08 4.75 -1.40
N ASP A 65 -5.71 5.90 -1.60
CA ASP A 65 -6.80 6.37 -0.74
C ASP A 65 -8.02 5.42 -0.83
N GLU A 66 -8.41 5.00 -2.04
CA GLU A 66 -9.45 3.97 -2.23
C GLU A 66 -9.11 2.65 -1.52
N LYS A 67 -7.85 2.21 -1.58
CA LYS A 67 -7.39 0.99 -0.90
C LYS A 67 -7.34 1.13 0.62
N SER A 68 -7.12 2.34 1.13
CA SER A 68 -7.21 2.65 2.56
C SER A 68 -8.63 2.41 3.10
N ASP A 69 -9.65 2.80 2.33
CA ASP A 69 -11.04 2.55 2.69
C ASP A 69 -11.40 1.06 2.64
N GLU A 70 -10.87 0.31 1.67
CA GLU A 70 -11.01 -1.15 1.63
C GLU A 70 -10.35 -1.81 2.86
N LEU A 71 -9.15 -1.37 3.25
CA LEU A 71 -8.40 -1.90 4.39
C LEU A 71 -9.15 -1.65 5.71
N GLU A 72 -9.73 -0.47 5.89
CA GLU A 72 -10.52 -0.13 7.08
C GLU A 72 -11.73 -1.07 7.24
N LYS A 73 -12.39 -1.48 6.14
CA LYS A 73 -13.48 -2.47 6.20
C LYS A 73 -12.97 -3.83 6.65
N ILE A 74 -11.84 -4.30 6.13
CA ILE A 74 -11.24 -5.59 6.52
C ILE A 74 -10.84 -5.56 7.99
N TYR A 75 -10.19 -4.48 8.44
CA TYR A 75 -9.76 -4.31 9.83
C TYR A 75 -10.94 -4.37 10.80
N ARG A 76 -12.03 -3.66 10.51
CA ARG A 76 -13.25 -3.70 11.35
C ARG A 76 -13.83 -5.10 11.46
N ASN A 77 -13.90 -5.84 10.35
CA ASN A 77 -14.39 -7.22 10.36
C ASN A 77 -13.52 -8.13 11.23
N LEU A 78 -12.20 -8.00 11.14
CA LEU A 78 -11.27 -8.77 11.96
C LEU A 78 -11.48 -8.50 13.47
N VAL A 79 -11.64 -7.24 13.85
CA VAL A 79 -11.92 -6.85 15.24
C VAL A 79 -13.26 -7.42 15.71
N CYS A 80 -14.31 -7.37 14.89
CA CYS A 80 -15.60 -7.99 15.24
C CYS A 80 -15.47 -9.50 15.46
N MET A 81 -14.77 -10.21 14.57
CA MET A 81 -14.53 -11.66 14.71
C MET A 81 -13.78 -12.01 16.01
N SER A 82 -12.89 -11.14 16.49
CA SER A 82 -12.17 -11.35 17.75
C SER A 82 -13.00 -11.08 19.02
N SER A 83 -14.18 -10.46 18.90
CA SER A 83 -15.02 -10.12 20.05
C SER A 83 -16.15 -11.13 20.34
N GLU A 84 -16.35 -12.09 19.43
CA GLU A 84 -17.40 -13.11 19.53
C GLU A 84 -16.78 -14.43 20.04
N VAL A 85 -17.00 -14.76 21.33
CA VAL A 85 -16.71 -16.06 22.01
C VAL A 85 -15.24 -16.27 22.47
N PRO A 86 -14.96 -17.02 23.59
CA PRO A 86 -13.59 -17.32 24.01
C PRO A 86 -12.93 -18.26 22.99
N THR A 87 -12.23 -17.67 22.02
CA THR A 87 -11.52 -18.41 21.00
C THR A 87 -10.19 -18.92 21.55
N ALA A 88 -9.82 -20.15 21.17
CA ALA A 88 -8.57 -20.77 21.59
C ALA A 88 -7.38 -19.81 21.42
N GLN A 89 -6.42 -19.82 22.35
CA GLN A 89 -5.26 -18.92 22.41
C GLN A 89 -4.59 -18.65 21.04
N ASN A 90 -4.51 -19.69 20.18
CA ASN A 90 -3.94 -19.57 18.83
C ASN A 90 -4.70 -18.60 17.91
N PHE A 91 -6.01 -18.45 18.07
CA PHE A 91 -6.83 -17.50 17.30
C PHE A 91 -6.59 -16.06 17.74
N GLU A 92 -6.50 -15.81 19.04
CA GLU A 92 -6.19 -14.48 19.57
C GLU A 92 -4.82 -14.01 19.08
N GLU A 93 -3.81 -14.88 19.14
CA GLU A 93 -2.46 -14.60 18.64
C GLU A 93 -2.45 -14.32 17.12
N ASP A 94 -3.17 -15.12 16.33
CA ASP A 94 -3.29 -14.92 14.89
C ASP A 94 -4.04 -13.61 14.55
N ALA A 95 -5.12 -13.29 15.28
CA ALA A 95 -5.90 -12.08 15.10
C ALA A 95 -5.10 -10.83 15.49
N GLU A 96 -4.33 -10.88 16.57
CA GLU A 96 -3.41 -9.82 16.99
C GLU A 96 -2.33 -9.57 15.93
N LEU A 97 -1.73 -10.64 15.40
CA LEU A 97 -0.70 -10.53 14.36
C LEU A 97 -1.25 -9.85 13.09
N VAL A 98 -2.42 -10.27 12.62
CA VAL A 98 -3.04 -9.72 11.41
C VAL A 98 -3.54 -8.30 11.64
N SER A 99 -4.13 -8.01 12.81
CA SER A 99 -4.60 -6.66 13.15
C SER A 99 -3.46 -5.66 13.31
N SER A 100 -2.34 -6.07 13.90
CA SER A 100 -1.11 -5.28 14.00
C SER A 100 -0.54 -4.93 12.62
N TYR A 101 -0.53 -5.89 11.69
CA TYR A 101 -0.15 -5.62 10.29
C TYR A 101 -1.09 -4.61 9.62
N CYS A 102 -2.40 -4.81 9.74
CA CYS A 102 -3.40 -3.88 9.20
C CYS A 102 -3.22 -2.46 9.77
N LEU A 103 -2.91 -2.34 11.06
CA LEU A 103 -2.65 -1.06 11.72
C LEU A 103 -1.42 -0.38 11.10
N LYS A 104 -0.31 -1.11 10.94
CA LYS A 104 0.91 -0.57 10.29
C LYS A 104 0.63 -0.08 8.88
N LEU A 105 -0.07 -0.89 8.08
CA LEU A 105 -0.41 -0.54 6.70
C LEU A 105 -1.33 0.68 6.66
N LYS A 106 -2.29 0.79 7.60
CA LYS A 106 -3.16 1.96 7.73
C LYS A 106 -2.40 3.22 8.13
N THR A 107 -1.47 3.11 9.07
CA THR A 107 -0.61 4.23 9.47
C THR A 107 0.22 4.73 8.28
N PHE A 108 0.78 3.82 7.50
CA PHE A 108 1.48 4.17 6.25
C PHE A 108 0.55 4.88 5.26
N LEU A 109 -0.65 4.35 5.00
CA LEU A 109 -1.58 4.96 4.04
C LEU A 109 -2.07 6.35 4.47
N ARG A 110 -2.06 6.66 5.77
CA ARG A 110 -2.47 7.95 6.34
C ARG A 110 -1.33 8.92 6.58
N SER A 111 -0.08 8.48 6.50
CA SER A 111 1.09 9.34 6.65
C SER A 111 1.36 10.12 5.36
N ASP A 112 2.44 10.90 5.36
CA ASP A 112 3.00 11.49 4.15
C ASP A 112 3.67 10.46 3.22
N ARG A 113 3.64 9.17 3.59
CA ARG A 113 4.22 8.03 2.86
C ARG A 113 5.71 8.23 2.59
N SER A 114 6.40 8.91 3.53
CA SER A 114 7.86 9.09 3.51
C SER A 114 8.62 7.81 3.90
N GLU A 115 7.98 6.96 4.72
CA GLU A 115 8.51 5.66 5.14
C GLU A 115 8.21 4.55 4.14
N ASP A 116 8.86 3.40 4.28
CA ASP A 116 8.62 2.24 3.43
C ASP A 116 7.26 1.58 3.71
N CYS A 117 6.54 1.25 2.63
CA CYS A 117 5.29 0.50 2.72
C CYS A 117 5.52 -0.85 3.43
N PRO A 118 4.73 -1.18 4.48
CA PRO A 118 4.82 -2.44 5.19
C PRO A 118 4.56 -3.64 4.28
N LYS A 119 5.57 -4.49 4.10
CA LYS A 119 5.46 -5.73 3.34
C LYS A 119 4.73 -6.79 4.15
N ILE A 120 3.82 -7.52 3.50
CA ILE A 120 3.19 -8.67 4.13
C ILE A 120 4.23 -9.76 4.38
N THR A 121 4.32 -10.27 5.60
CA THR A 121 5.25 -11.34 5.95
C THR A 121 4.57 -12.69 5.83
N LEU A 122 5.37 -13.74 5.63
CA LEU A 122 4.85 -15.12 5.59
C LEU A 122 4.01 -15.46 6.84
N SER A 123 4.42 -14.98 8.01
CA SER A 123 3.69 -15.20 9.26
C SER A 123 2.29 -14.57 9.23
N VAL A 124 2.16 -13.36 8.69
CA VAL A 124 0.86 -12.68 8.54
C VAL A 124 -0.02 -13.38 7.51
N GLU A 125 0.56 -13.84 6.38
CA GLU A 125 -0.19 -14.62 5.39
C GLU A 125 -0.71 -15.94 5.97
N GLN A 126 0.13 -16.65 6.73
CA GLN A 126 -0.23 -17.91 7.37
C GLN A 126 -1.30 -17.71 8.45
N ALA A 127 -1.17 -16.68 9.29
CA ALA A 127 -2.18 -16.32 10.28
C ALA A 127 -3.51 -15.95 9.61
N THR A 128 -3.48 -15.17 8.53
CA THR A 128 -4.67 -14.84 7.73
C THR A 128 -5.36 -16.10 7.22
N ARG A 129 -4.60 -17.08 6.70
CA ARG A 129 -5.15 -18.37 6.24
C ARG A 129 -5.72 -19.20 7.40
N ARG A 130 -5.06 -19.22 8.57
CA ARG A 130 -5.55 -19.94 9.75
C ARG A 130 -6.86 -19.35 10.26
N LEU A 131 -6.96 -18.02 10.34
CA LEU A 131 -8.20 -17.32 10.69
C LEU A 131 -9.33 -17.61 9.71
N LEU A 132 -9.04 -17.70 8.41
CA LEU A 132 -10.02 -18.06 7.38
C LEU A 132 -10.50 -19.52 7.45
N ASN A 133 -9.60 -20.42 7.85
CA ASN A 133 -9.86 -21.86 7.90
C ASN A 133 -10.33 -22.32 9.27
N ASN A 134 -10.40 -21.45 10.27
CA ASN A 134 -10.91 -21.81 11.59
C ASN A 134 -12.43 -21.96 11.49
N PRO A 135 -12.99 -23.16 11.71
CA PRO A 135 -14.43 -23.30 11.83
C PRO A 135 -14.86 -22.58 13.11
N VAL A 136 -15.55 -21.46 12.95
CA VAL A 136 -16.31 -20.83 14.04
C VAL A 136 -17.37 -21.80 14.54
#